data_AF-A0A2N1MZE3-F1
#
_entry.id   AF-A0A2N1MZE3-F1
#
_cell.length_a   1.000
_cell.length_b   1.000
_cell.length_c   1.000
_cell.angle_alpha   90.00
_cell.angle_beta   90.00
_cell.angle_gamma   90.00
#
_symmetry.space_group_name_H-M   'P 1'
#
loop_
_entity.id
_entity.type
_entity.pdbx_description
1 polymer ?
#
loop_
_entity_poly.entity_id
_entity_poly.type
_entity_poly.pdbx_seq_one_letter_code
_entity_poly.pdbx_strand_id
1 'polypeptide(L)'
;VLIQWMQALKERNLKDIPYILTDKDFAEINAAQTVWPEAHLQLCVWHIQRAIKQRLSSNKTSSYHSYNPKIAHEECSTIDPNW
;
A
#
# COMPACT_ATOMS: atom_id res chain seq x y z
N VAL A 1 11.54 18.01 -1.15
CA VAL A 1 10.47 18.50 -2.04
C VAL A 1 9.09 18.12 -1.52
N LEU A 2 8.71 16.83 -1.45
CA LEU A 2 7.36 16.41 -1.01
C LEU A 2 6.98 16.91 0.38
N ILE A 3 7.87 16.76 1.37
CA ILE A 3 7.64 17.26 2.74
C ILE A 3 7.38 18.76 2.74
N GLN A 4 8.19 19.56 2.05
CA GLN A 4 8.03 21.01 1.98
C GLN A 4 6.71 21.41 1.31
N TRP A 5 6.32 20.70 0.25
CA TRP A 5 5.04 20.92 -0.42
C TRP A 5 3.86 20.60 0.50
N MET A 6 3.90 19.48 1.22
CA MET A 6 2.86 19.11 2.19
C MET A 6 2.83 20.06 3.40
N GLN A 7 3.98 20.53 3.88
CA GLN A 7 4.07 21.57 4.91
C GLN A 7 3.36 22.85 4.46
N ALA A 8 3.57 23.29 3.21
CA ALA A 8 2.87 24.45 2.68
C ALA A 8 1.34 24.24 2.63
N LEU A 9 0.85 23.00 2.44
CA LEU A 9 -0.59 22.71 2.58
C LEU A 9 -1.07 22.82 4.02
N LYS A 10 -0.29 22.31 4.97
CA LYS A 10 -0.60 22.40 6.41
C LYS A 10 -0.66 23.86 6.89
N GLU A 11 0.26 24.70 6.40
CA GLU A 11 0.27 26.15 6.63
C GLU A 11 -0.96 26.85 6.04
N ARG A 12 -1.52 26.32 4.95
CA ARG A 12 -2.80 26.75 4.33
C ARG A 12 -4.04 26.16 5.02
N ASN A 13 -3.91 25.82 6.30
CA ASN A 13 -5.00 25.40 7.18
C ASN A 13 -5.48 23.95 7.02
N LEU A 14 -4.77 23.09 6.26
CA LEU A 14 -4.99 21.64 6.30
C LEU A 14 -4.25 21.01 7.48
N LYS A 15 -4.65 21.34 8.71
CA LYS A 15 -3.92 20.93 9.93
C LYS A 15 -4.39 19.58 10.49
N ASP A 16 -5.70 19.37 10.50
CA ASP A 16 -6.34 18.24 11.17
C ASP A 16 -6.88 17.25 10.14
N ILE A 17 -5.98 16.49 9.52
CA ILE A 17 -6.32 15.44 8.55
C ILE A 17 -6.40 14.10 9.28
N PRO A 18 -7.58 13.47 9.41
CA PRO A 18 -7.69 12.17 10.08
C PRO A 18 -7.24 11.00 9.21
N TYR A 19 -7.37 11.12 7.88
CA TYR A 19 -7.06 10.06 6.92
C TYR A 19 -6.32 10.61 5.71
N ILE A 20 -5.28 9.91 5.27
CA ILE A 20 -4.55 10.19 4.03
C ILE A 20 -4.58 8.94 3.16
N LEU A 21 -5.11 9.08 1.95
CA LEU A 21 -5.16 8.03 0.94
C LEU A 21 -4.09 8.31 -0.12
N THR A 22 -3.04 7.50 -0.16
CA THR A 22 -1.85 7.71 -1.01
C THR A 22 -1.64 6.55 -1.98
N ASP A 23 -0.81 6.74 -3.02
CA ASP A 23 -0.27 5.60 -3.77
C ASP A 23 0.74 4.82 -2.88
N LYS A 24 1.14 3.62 -3.31
CA LYS A 24 2.18 2.81 -2.66
C LYS A 24 3.58 3.32 -3.04
N ASP A 25 3.81 4.62 -2.86
CA ASP A 25 5.11 5.24 -3.01
C ASP A 25 5.70 5.57 -1.64
N PHE A 26 6.90 5.06 -1.35
CA PHE A 26 7.52 5.26 -0.05
C PHE A 26 7.88 6.72 0.21
N ALA A 27 8.21 7.51 -0.81
CA ALA A 27 8.54 8.92 -0.61
C ALA A 27 7.29 9.72 -0.24
N GLU A 28 6.14 9.43 -0.87
CA GLU A 28 4.84 10.03 -0.54
C GLU A 28 4.37 9.62 0.86
N ILE A 29 4.41 8.33 1.18
CA ILE A 29 4.05 7.78 2.51
C ILE A 29 4.89 8.44 3.60
N ASN A 30 6.21 8.47 3.45
CA ASN A 30 7.10 9.05 4.46
C ASN A 30 6.88 10.55 4.60
N ALA A 31 6.63 11.27 3.50
CA ALA A 31 6.36 12.70 3.56
C ALA A 31 5.05 13.01 4.29
N ALA A 32 3.98 12.27 3.98
CA ALA A 32 2.68 12.42 4.62
C ALA A 32 2.75 12.12 6.12
N GLN A 33 3.40 11.02 6.51
CA GLN A 33 3.59 10.65 7.91
C GLN A 33 4.47 11.67 8.68
N THR A 34 5.41 12.33 7.99
CA THR A 34 6.22 13.40 8.59
C THR A 34 5.38 14.65 8.86
N VAL A 35 4.49 15.03 7.94
CA VAL A 35 3.71 16.28 8.05
C VAL A 35 2.45 16.14 8.91
N TRP A 36 1.78 14.99 8.83
CA TRP A 36 0.60 14.65 9.62
C TRP A 36 0.80 13.32 10.34
N PRO A 37 1.60 13.29 11.44
CA PRO A 37 1.91 12.05 12.14
C PRO A 37 0.70 11.37 12.78
N GLU A 38 -0.33 12.15 13.13
CA GLU A 38 -1.59 11.65 13.71
C GLU A 38 -2.58 11.12 12.66
N ALA A 39 -2.32 11.34 11.36
CA ALA A 39 -3.21 10.88 10.30
C ALA A 39 -3.07 9.38 10.08
N HIS A 40 -4.20 8.70 9.89
CA HIS A 40 -4.19 7.31 9.45
C HIS A 40 -3.86 7.24 7.95
N LEU A 41 -2.65 6.75 7.63
CA LEU A 41 -2.26 6.49 6.26
C LEU A 41 -2.85 5.19 5.73
N GLN A 42 -3.49 5.26 4.57
CA GLN A 42 -4.05 4.12 3.85
C GLN A 42 -3.69 4.21 2.37
N LEU A 43 -3.63 3.06 1.71
CA LEU A 43 -3.50 3.02 0.26
C LEU A 43 -4.82 3.41 -0.41
N CYS A 44 -4.75 4.24 -1.44
CA CYS A 44 -5.91 4.65 -2.21
C CYS A 44 -6.54 3.42 -2.90
N VAL A 45 -7.85 3.24 -2.71
CA VAL A 45 -8.62 2.11 -3.26
C VAL A 45 -8.48 2.00 -4.77
N TRP A 46 -8.44 3.14 -5.47
CA TRP A 46 -8.28 3.14 -6.93
C TRP A 46 -6.92 2.54 -7.34
N HIS A 47 -5.84 2.92 -6.66
CA HIS A 47 -4.50 2.37 -6.93
C HIS A 47 -4.45 0.88 -6.62
N ILE A 48 -5.08 0.43 -5.52
CA ILE A 48 -5.19 -1.00 -5.18
C ILE A 48 -5.93 -1.76 -6.29
N GLN A 49 -7.12 -1.30 -6.69
CA GLN A 49 -7.94 -1.97 -7.71
C GLN A 49 -7.21 -2.05 -9.05
N ARG A 50 -6.52 -0.97 -9.44
CA ARG A 50 -5.70 -0.93 -10.65
C ARG A 50 -4.55 -1.92 -10.57
N ALA A 51 -3.81 -1.96 -9.47
CA ALA A 51 -2.70 -2.88 -9.27
C ALA A 51 -3.16 -4.36 -9.31
N ILE A 52 -4.29 -4.68 -8.68
CA ILE A 52 -4.90 -6.02 -8.73
C ILE A 52 -5.25 -6.39 -10.18
N LYS A 53 -5.97 -5.51 -10.89
CA LYS A 53 -6.35 -5.77 -12.29
C LYS A 53 -5.12 -5.99 -13.18
N GLN A 54 -4.09 -5.14 -13.04
CA GLN A 54 -2.84 -5.28 -13.77
C GLN A 54 -2.10 -6.58 -13.45
N ARG A 55 -2.13 -7.02 -12.18
CA ARG A 55 -1.52 -8.28 -11.78
C ARG A 55 -2.25 -9.48 -12.38
N LEU A 56 -3.59 -9.47 -12.32
CA LEU A 56 -4.44 -10.53 -12.84
C LEU A 56 -4.43 -10.62 -14.37
N SER A 57 -4.30 -9.49 -15.07
CA SER A 57 -4.21 -9.46 -16.53
C SER A 57 -2.81 -9.78 -17.08
N SER A 58 -1.81 -9.88 -16.20
CA SER A 58 -0.43 -10.12 -16.60
C SER A 58 -0.13 -11.61 -16.68
N ASN A 59 0.24 -12.09 -17.86
CA ASN A 59 0.79 -13.45 -18.05
C ASN A 59 2.23 -13.60 -17.52
N LYS A 60 2.78 -12.55 -16.89
CA LYS A 60 4.09 -12.65 -16.24
C LYS A 60 3.95 -13.52 -14.99
N THR A 61 4.52 -14.72 -15.04
CA THR A 61 4.86 -15.50 -13.85
C THR A 61 5.60 -14.57 -12.90
N SER A 62 5.12 -14.43 -11.65
CA SER A 62 5.90 -13.66 -10.68
C SER A 62 7.25 -14.35 -10.54
N SER A 63 8.33 -13.61 -10.72
CA SER A 63 9.67 -14.08 -10.39
C SER A 63 9.90 -14.20 -8.87
N TYR A 64 8.86 -14.04 -8.06
CA TYR A 64 8.89 -14.06 -6.60
C TYR A 64 8.21 -15.33 -6.09
N HIS A 65 9.03 -16.15 -5.41
CA HIS A 65 8.79 -17.44 -4.75
C HIS A 65 7.73 -18.36 -5.39
N SER A 66 8.16 -19.54 -5.85
CA SER A 66 7.24 -20.64 -6.15
C SER A 66 6.30 -20.81 -4.95
N TYR A 67 5.00 -20.88 -5.23
CA TYR A 67 3.98 -21.15 -4.22
C TYR A 67 4.44 -22.31 -3.33
N ASN A 68 4.45 -22.10 -2.01
CA ASN A 68 4.80 -23.13 -1.03
C ASN A 68 3.50 -23.60 -0.36
N PRO A 69 2.95 -24.76 -0.74
CA PRO A 69 1.69 -25.28 -0.22
C PRO A 69 1.74 -25.52 1.29
N LYS A 70 2.93 -25.78 1.85
CA LYS A 70 3.12 -26.00 3.29
C LYS A 70 2.94 -24.70 4.07
N ILE A 71 3.51 -23.59 3.60
CA ILE A 71 3.32 -22.27 4.23
C ILE A 71 1.86 -21.82 4.10
N ALA A 72 1.25 -22.07 2.93
CA ALA A 72 -0.16 -21.74 2.73
C ALA A 72 -1.10 -22.56 3.65
N HIS A 73 -0.78 -23.82 3.91
CA HIS A 73 -1.52 -24.67 4.86
C HIS A 73 -1.40 -24.17 6.31
N GLU A 74 -0.23 -23.64 6.70
CA GLU A 74 -0.02 -23.03 8.03
C GLU A 74 -0.93 -21.81 8.23
N GLU A 75 -1.14 -20.99 7.19
CA GLU A 75 -2.04 -19.83 7.24
C GLU A 75 -3.52 -20.20 7.04
N CYS A 76 -3.80 -21.28 6.29
CA CYS A 76 -5.14 -21.74 5.97
C CYS A 76 -5.18 -23.27 5.90
N SER A 77 -5.66 -23.89 6.98
CA SER A 77 -5.71 -25.36 7.13
C SER A 77 -6.56 -26.10 6.08
N THR A 78 -7.34 -25.37 5.27
CA THR A 78 -8.16 -25.92 4.17
C THR A 78 -7.33 -26.22 2.91
N ILE A 79 -6.14 -25.63 2.79
CA ILE A 79 -5.24 -25.83 1.63
C ILE A 79 -4.47 -27.14 1.79
N ASP A 80 -4.41 -28.00 0.77
CA ASP A 80 -3.61 -29.24 0.83
C ASP A 80 -2.10 -28.92 0.81
N PRO A 81 -1.31 -29.33 1.82
CA PRO A 81 0.13 -29.06 1.88
C PRO A 81 0.95 -29.86 0.86
N ASN A 82 0.35 -30.82 0.14
CA ASN A 82 1.02 -31.71 -0.82
C ASN A 82 0.66 -31.46 -2.30
N TRP A 83 -0.05 -30.37 -2.62
CA TRP A 83 -0.29 -29.93 -4.00
C TRP A 83 1.03 -29.49 -4.68
#